data_AF-A0A3N1IB32-F1
#
_entry.id   AF-A0A3N1IB32-F1
#
_cell.length_a   1.000
_cell.length_b   1.000
_cell.length_c   1.000
_cell.angle_alpha   90.00
_cell.angle_beta   90.00
_cell.angle_gamma   90.00
#
_symmetry.space_group_name_H-M   'P 1'
#
loop_
_entity.id
_entity.type
_entity.pdbx_description
1 polymer ?
#
loop_
_entity_poly.entity_id
_entity_poly.type
_entity_poly.pdbx_seq_one_letter_code
_entity_poly.pdbx_strand_id
1 'polypeptide(L)'
;MSGRNETATGSGAAEESLRTVHGTRAHSAYERAVAACRYAGVTPDAAEIVPKDPVGRAANALRLSARSLAALDASAPDPAADARCARNTAATAALAAQVAAARQSSEAADAALRAALAASGAAAAAAGGTAPGRDASLNAAAGEAERRAVAAARAAGWSEADAVTV
;
A
#
# COMPACT_ATOMS: atom_id res chain seq x y z
N MET A 1 -37.24 -9.08 -29.14
CA MET A 1 -37.52 -8.76 -27.73
C MET A 1 -36.56 -9.59 -26.88
N SER A 2 -35.28 -9.22 -26.81
CA SER A 2 -34.68 -8.27 -25.85
C SER A 2 -34.72 -8.81 -24.41
N GLY A 3 -33.59 -9.35 -23.95
CA GLY A 3 -33.46 -9.96 -22.62
C GLY A 3 -32.00 -10.23 -22.24
N ARG A 4 -31.06 -9.38 -22.67
CA ARG A 4 -29.64 -9.59 -22.38
C ARG A 4 -28.89 -8.25 -22.38
N ASN A 5 -29.12 -7.40 -21.38
CA ASN A 5 -28.23 -6.26 -21.14
C ASN A 5 -28.27 -5.62 -19.74
N GLU A 6 -28.83 -6.28 -18.72
CA GLU A 6 -28.92 -5.69 -17.36
C GLU A 6 -27.87 -6.23 -16.37
N THR A 7 -27.14 -7.30 -16.70
CA THR A 7 -26.10 -7.87 -15.82
C THR A 7 -24.71 -7.27 -16.02
N ALA A 8 -24.41 -6.73 -17.20
CA ALA A 8 -23.08 -6.18 -17.50
C ALA A 8 -22.80 -4.82 -16.83
N THR A 9 -23.83 -3.98 -16.69
CA THR A 9 -23.72 -2.64 -16.08
C THR A 9 -23.52 -2.70 -14.57
N GLY A 10 -24.12 -3.68 -13.88
CA GLY A 10 -23.96 -3.86 -12.44
C GLY A 10 -22.59 -4.39 -12.00
N SER A 11 -21.97 -5.26 -12.81
CA SER A 11 -20.63 -5.80 -12.51
C SER A 11 -19.53 -4.75 -12.67
N GLY A 12 -19.60 -3.92 -13.72
CA GLY A 12 -18.61 -2.86 -13.97
C GLY A 12 -18.55 -1.82 -12.85
N ALA A 13 -19.71 -1.34 -12.39
CA ALA A 13 -19.78 -0.37 -11.29
C ALA A 13 -19.25 -0.94 -9.95
N ALA A 14 -19.50 -2.23 -9.68
CA ALA A 14 -18.96 -2.90 -8.50
C ALA A 14 -17.43 -3.05 -8.58
N GLU A 15 -16.89 -3.38 -9.75
CA GLU A 15 -15.45 -3.49 -9.98
C GLU A 15 -14.73 -2.13 -9.91
N GLU A 16 -15.34 -1.06 -10.41
CA GLU A 16 -14.86 0.32 -10.26
C GLU A 16 -14.82 0.79 -8.80
N SER A 17 -15.84 0.42 -8.02
CA SER A 17 -15.87 0.69 -6.57
C SER A 17 -14.72 -0.05 -5.86
N LEU A 18 -14.51 -1.33 -6.18
CA LEU A 18 -13.39 -2.10 -5.63
C LEU A 18 -12.03 -1.55 -6.08
N ARG A 19 -11.89 -1.14 -7.35
CA ARG A 19 -10.72 -0.43 -7.88
C ARG A 19 -10.43 0.81 -7.05
N THR A 20 -11.43 1.61 -6.73
CA THR A 20 -11.27 2.83 -5.92
C THR A 20 -10.75 2.51 -4.51
N VAL A 21 -11.33 1.50 -3.85
CA VAL A 21 -10.89 1.05 -2.51
C VAL A 21 -9.43 0.57 -2.54
N HIS A 22 -9.10 -0.32 -3.48
CA HIS A 22 -7.76 -0.87 -3.61
C HIS A 22 -6.73 0.17 -4.04
N GLY A 23 -7.07 1.01 -5.01
CA GLY A 23 -6.22 2.09 -5.51
C GLY A 23 -5.91 3.11 -4.42
N THR A 24 -6.91 3.55 -3.65
CA THR A 24 -6.71 4.46 -2.51
C THR A 24 -5.75 3.87 -1.48
N ARG A 25 -5.96 2.61 -1.11
CA ARG A 25 -5.07 1.91 -0.17
C ARG A 25 -3.66 1.75 -0.74
N ALA A 26 -3.54 1.44 -2.02
CA ALA A 26 -2.25 1.27 -2.67
C ALA A 26 -1.43 2.56 -2.68
N HIS A 27 -2.07 3.69 -3.02
CA HIS A 27 -1.47 5.02 -2.97
C HIS A 27 -1.09 5.44 -1.54
N SER A 28 -1.97 5.27 -0.55
CA SER A 28 -1.66 5.55 0.86
C SER A 28 -0.42 4.80 1.34
N ALA A 29 -0.35 3.49 1.04
CA ALA A 29 0.80 2.67 1.43
C ALA A 29 2.09 3.12 0.72
N TYR A 30 2.00 3.51 -0.56
CA TYR A 30 3.13 4.04 -1.32
C TYR A 30 3.63 5.37 -0.74
N GLU A 31 2.76 6.33 -0.45
CA GLU A 31 3.14 7.62 0.16
C GLU A 31 3.81 7.41 1.53
N ARG A 32 3.27 6.49 2.34
CA ARG A 32 3.87 6.10 3.62
C ARG A 32 5.25 5.47 3.45
N ALA A 33 5.44 4.65 2.40
CA ALA A 33 6.74 4.08 2.07
C ALA A 33 7.75 5.17 1.65
N VAL A 34 7.32 6.12 0.82
CA VAL A 34 8.14 7.28 0.40
C VAL A 34 8.57 8.09 1.62
N ALA A 35 7.64 8.38 2.52
CA ALA A 35 7.91 9.15 3.74
C ALA A 35 8.91 8.43 4.66
N ALA A 36 8.72 7.13 4.91
CA ALA A 36 9.66 6.33 5.69
C ALA A 36 11.06 6.25 5.05
N CYS A 37 11.15 6.08 3.73
CA CYS A 37 12.43 6.12 3.02
C CYS A 37 13.10 7.49 3.09
N ARG A 38 12.34 8.59 2.96
CA ARG A 38 12.86 9.96 3.11
C ARG A 38 13.39 10.21 4.51
N TYR A 39 12.63 9.88 5.54
CA TYR A 39 13.08 9.91 6.93
C TYR A 39 14.39 9.10 7.08
N ALA A 40 14.44 7.97 6.37
CA ALA A 40 15.58 7.11 6.39
C ALA A 40 16.75 7.51 5.48
N GLY A 41 16.72 8.69 4.86
CA GLY A 41 17.76 9.15 3.94
C GLY A 41 17.97 8.25 2.71
N VAL A 42 16.98 7.42 2.36
CA VAL A 42 17.02 6.55 1.19
C VAL A 42 16.59 7.35 -0.03
N THR A 43 17.50 7.52 -0.98
CA THR A 43 17.24 8.22 -2.24
C THR A 43 16.83 7.24 -3.34
N PRO A 44 16.14 7.71 -4.40
CA PRO A 44 15.83 6.86 -5.56
C PRO A 44 17.07 6.24 -6.22
N ASP A 45 18.22 6.93 -6.17
CA ASP A 45 19.47 6.47 -6.76
C ASP A 45 20.08 5.25 -6.07
N ALA A 46 19.62 4.93 -4.85
CA ALA A 46 19.99 3.69 -4.16
C ALA A 46 19.32 2.44 -4.76
N ALA A 47 18.38 2.60 -5.71
CA ALA A 47 17.68 1.47 -6.31
C ALA A 47 18.57 0.70 -7.30
N GLU A 48 19.06 -0.45 -6.86
CA GLU A 48 19.83 -1.37 -7.71
C GLU A 48 18.95 -2.46 -8.34
N ILE A 49 19.39 -3.00 -9.49
CA ILE A 49 18.72 -4.13 -10.16
C ILE A 49 18.73 -5.38 -9.26
N VAL A 50 19.86 -5.63 -8.58
CA VAL A 50 20.03 -6.73 -7.62
C VAL A 50 20.46 -6.13 -6.28
N PRO A 51 19.50 -5.71 -5.44
CA PRO A 51 19.83 -5.09 -4.16
C PRO A 51 20.55 -6.07 -3.22
N LYS A 52 21.68 -5.63 -2.66
CA LYS A 52 22.49 -6.44 -1.74
C LYS A 52 22.26 -6.11 -0.26
N ASP A 53 21.64 -4.98 0.02
CA ASP A 53 21.36 -4.49 1.37
C ASP A 53 19.89 -4.05 1.54
N PRO A 54 19.43 -3.81 2.79
CA PRO A 54 18.06 -3.36 3.05
C PRO A 54 17.68 -2.01 2.43
N VAL A 55 18.62 -1.07 2.30
CA VAL A 55 18.37 0.27 1.73
C VAL A 55 18.10 0.16 0.24
N GLY A 56 18.98 -0.51 -0.51
CA GLY A 56 18.78 -0.74 -1.94
C GLY A 56 17.53 -1.57 -2.22
N ARG A 57 17.17 -2.51 -1.32
CA ARG A 57 15.94 -3.29 -1.44
C ARG A 57 14.71 -2.41 -1.30
N ALA A 58 14.69 -1.51 -0.30
CA ALA A 58 13.59 -0.57 -0.10
C ALA A 58 13.46 0.42 -1.28
N ALA A 59 14.58 0.98 -1.76
CA ALA A 59 14.58 1.87 -2.93
C ALA A 59 14.08 1.17 -4.20
N ASN A 60 14.52 -0.06 -4.46
CA ASN A 60 14.05 -0.84 -5.60
C ASN A 60 12.56 -1.21 -5.49
N ALA A 61 12.10 -1.57 -4.29
CA ALA A 61 10.69 -1.87 -4.04
C ALA A 61 9.78 -0.64 -4.25
N LEU A 62 10.23 0.55 -3.84
CA LEU A 62 9.55 1.82 -4.13
C LEU A 62 9.43 2.05 -5.64
N ARG A 63 10.53 1.89 -6.37
CA ARG A 63 10.55 2.05 -7.84
C ARG A 63 9.57 1.10 -8.54
N LEU A 64 9.50 -0.16 -8.11
CA LEU A 64 8.56 -1.14 -8.67
C LEU A 64 7.11 -0.84 -8.28
N SER A 65 6.88 -0.35 -7.06
CA SER A 65 5.56 0.07 -6.59
C SER A 65 5.01 1.25 -7.40
N ALA A 66 5.83 2.28 -7.64
CA ALA A 66 5.46 3.42 -8.47
C ALA A 66 5.04 2.99 -9.89
N ARG A 67 5.78 2.06 -10.49
CA ARG A 67 5.43 1.48 -11.80
C ARG A 67 4.14 0.68 -11.77
N SER A 68 3.89 -0.07 -10.69
CA SER A 68 2.65 -0.84 -10.54
C SER A 68 1.42 0.05 -10.38
N LEU A 69 1.55 1.20 -9.69
CA LEU A 69 0.48 2.20 -9.59
C LEU A 69 0.18 2.82 -10.96
N ALA A 70 1.21 3.26 -11.69
CA ALA A 70 1.02 3.79 -13.03
C ALA A 70 0.38 2.77 -14.00
N ALA A 71 0.73 1.49 -13.88
CA ALA A 71 0.11 0.42 -14.66
C ALA A 71 -1.36 0.17 -14.25
N LEU A 72 -1.69 0.30 -12.96
CA LEU A 72 -3.04 0.18 -12.45
C LEU A 72 -3.95 1.27 -13.03
N ASP A 73 -3.49 2.53 -13.06
CA ASP A 73 -4.24 3.67 -13.61
C ASP A 73 -4.53 3.52 -15.11
N ALA A 74 -3.65 2.83 -15.85
CA ALA A 74 -3.81 2.57 -17.28
C ALA A 74 -4.65 1.32 -17.61
N SER A 75 -5.04 0.53 -16.61
CA SER A 75 -5.69 -0.78 -16.79
C SER A 75 -7.18 -0.74 -16.50
N ALA A 76 -7.95 -1.64 -17.12
CA ALA A 76 -9.34 -1.88 -16.75
C ALA A 76 -9.44 -2.41 -15.30
N PRO A 77 -10.53 -2.09 -14.56
CA PRO A 77 -10.78 -2.64 -13.22
C PRO A 77 -10.66 -4.17 -13.16
N ASP A 78 -9.84 -4.66 -12.24
CA ASP A 78 -9.71 -6.08 -11.91
C ASP A 78 -9.45 -6.18 -10.39
N PRO A 79 -10.46 -6.53 -9.58
CA PRO A 79 -10.32 -6.57 -8.13
C PRO A 79 -9.14 -7.41 -7.64
N ALA A 80 -8.83 -8.52 -8.33
CA ALA A 80 -7.73 -9.38 -7.93
C ALA A 80 -6.37 -8.75 -8.23
N ALA A 81 -6.22 -8.11 -9.39
CA ALA A 81 -5.00 -7.37 -9.74
C ALA A 81 -4.81 -6.14 -8.85
N ASP A 82 -5.88 -5.40 -8.60
CA ASP A 82 -5.88 -4.20 -7.78
C ASP A 82 -5.52 -4.50 -6.32
N ALA A 83 -6.09 -5.58 -5.76
CA ALA A 83 -5.76 -6.05 -4.43
C ALA A 83 -4.29 -6.50 -4.33
N ARG A 84 -3.74 -7.17 -5.36
CA ARG A 84 -2.31 -7.54 -5.42
C ARG A 84 -1.41 -6.31 -5.49
N CYS A 85 -1.81 -5.28 -6.24
CA CYS A 85 -1.10 -4.00 -6.27
C CYS A 85 -1.05 -3.38 -4.87
N ALA A 86 -2.19 -3.26 -4.20
CA ALA A 86 -2.27 -2.75 -2.83
C ALA A 86 -1.46 -3.58 -1.81
N ARG A 87 -1.41 -4.91 -1.97
CA ARG A 87 -0.55 -5.78 -1.15
C ARG A 87 0.92 -5.48 -1.36
N ASN A 88 1.35 -5.35 -2.62
CA ASN A 88 2.75 -5.14 -2.96
C ASN A 88 3.25 -3.75 -2.50
N THR A 89 2.41 -2.71 -2.58
CA THR A 89 2.75 -1.39 -2.02
C THR A 89 2.79 -1.42 -0.49
N ALA A 90 1.87 -2.13 0.18
CA ALA A 90 1.92 -2.32 1.63
C ALA A 90 3.16 -3.09 2.11
N ALA A 91 3.59 -4.11 1.37
CA ALA A 91 4.85 -4.83 1.63
C ALA A 91 6.06 -3.91 1.44
N THR A 92 6.04 -3.06 0.42
CA THR A 92 7.08 -2.03 0.21
C THR A 92 7.13 -1.05 1.37
N ALA A 93 5.99 -0.61 1.88
CA ALA A 93 5.91 0.25 3.06
C ALA A 93 6.47 -0.42 4.31
N ALA A 94 6.27 -1.74 4.48
CA ALA A 94 6.86 -2.49 5.57
C ALA A 94 8.39 -2.63 5.45
N LEU A 95 8.94 -2.75 4.23
CA LEU A 95 10.39 -2.71 4.01
C LEU A 95 10.97 -1.33 4.33
N ALA A 96 10.32 -0.26 3.85
CA ALA A 96 10.74 1.11 4.17
C ALA A 96 10.69 1.39 5.68
N ALA A 97 9.66 0.91 6.38
CA ALA A 97 9.54 1.02 7.84
C ALA A 97 10.66 0.29 8.58
N GLN A 98 11.13 -0.86 8.10
CA GLN A 98 12.28 -1.56 8.70
C GLN A 98 13.56 -0.71 8.60
N VAL A 99 13.80 -0.09 7.45
CA VAL A 99 14.97 0.78 7.24
C VAL A 99 14.86 2.05 8.10
N ALA A 100 13.67 2.64 8.21
CA ALA A 100 13.43 3.81 9.06
C ALA A 100 13.63 3.51 10.55
N ALA A 101 13.04 2.41 11.06
CA ALA A 101 13.19 1.99 12.45
C ALA A 101 14.64 1.65 12.81
N ALA A 102 15.41 1.10 11.86
CA ALA A 102 16.83 0.80 12.05
C ALA A 102 17.72 2.04 12.20
N ARG A 103 17.30 3.21 11.67
CA ARG A 103 18.08 4.45 11.81
C ARG A 103 17.95 5.09 13.18
N GLN A 104 16.77 5.03 13.78
CA GLN A 104 16.54 5.54 15.13
C GLN A 104 15.50 4.67 15.83
N SER A 105 15.98 3.75 16.66
CA SER A 105 15.09 2.95 17.50
C SER A 105 14.41 3.85 18.53
N SER A 106 13.10 3.65 18.65
CA SER A 106 12.22 4.24 19.66
C SER A 106 10.93 3.41 19.72
N GLU A 107 10.19 3.50 20.82
CA GLU A 107 8.90 2.80 20.93
C GLU A 107 7.92 3.20 19.81
N ALA A 108 7.97 4.47 19.39
CA ALA A 108 7.16 4.99 18.29
C ALA A 108 7.57 4.36 16.95
N ALA A 109 8.88 4.24 16.68
CA ALA A 109 9.40 3.57 15.49
C ALA A 109 9.02 2.08 15.47
N ASP A 110 9.10 1.39 16.61
CA ASP A 110 8.72 -0.02 16.72
C ASP A 110 7.20 -0.22 16.55
N ALA A 111 6.38 0.70 17.08
CA ALA A 111 4.94 0.71 16.85
C ALA A 111 4.58 0.93 15.38
N ALA A 112 5.26 1.87 14.72
CA ALA A 112 5.08 2.14 13.29
C ALA A 112 5.48 0.95 12.42
N LEU A 113 6.59 0.28 12.73
CA LEU A 113 7.00 -0.95 12.04
C LEU A 113 5.97 -2.07 12.23
N ARG A 114 5.51 -2.32 13.46
CA ARG A 114 4.47 -3.34 13.71
C ARG A 114 3.18 -3.04 12.97
N ALA A 115 2.75 -1.77 12.94
CA ALA A 115 1.55 -1.36 12.22
C ALA A 115 1.72 -1.55 10.70
N ALA A 116 2.88 -1.22 10.13
CA ALA A 116 3.19 -1.45 8.72
C ALA A 116 3.16 -2.93 8.34
N LEU A 117 3.74 -3.81 9.18
CA LEU A 117 3.68 -5.26 9.00
C LEU A 117 2.25 -5.79 9.07
N ALA A 118 1.45 -5.29 10.03
CA ALA A 118 0.04 -5.66 10.15
C ALA A 118 -0.78 -5.23 8.92
N ALA A 119 -0.55 -4.01 8.39
CA ALA A 119 -1.18 -3.54 7.16
C ALA A 119 -0.80 -4.41 5.95
N SER A 120 0.49 -4.79 5.83
CA SER A 120 0.96 -5.72 4.79
C SER A 120 0.27 -7.09 4.90
N GLY A 121 0.13 -7.64 6.12
CA GLY A 121 -0.54 -8.91 6.35
C GLY A 121 -2.04 -8.86 6.00
N ALA A 122 -2.74 -7.81 6.42
CA ALA A 122 -4.16 -7.63 6.11
C ALA A 122 -4.40 -7.44 4.59
N ALA A 123 -3.53 -6.69 3.91
CA ALA A 123 -3.59 -6.55 2.46
C ALA A 123 -3.31 -7.87 1.73
N ALA A 124 -2.42 -8.71 2.26
CA ALA A 124 -2.16 -10.04 1.72
C ALA A 124 -3.39 -10.96 1.86
N ALA A 125 -4.10 -10.90 2.99
CA ALA A 125 -5.34 -11.64 3.18
C ALA A 125 -6.41 -11.18 2.17
N ALA A 126 -6.60 -9.87 2.01
CA ALA A 126 -7.55 -9.31 1.04
C ALA A 126 -7.23 -9.66 -0.42
N ALA A 127 -5.95 -9.78 -0.77
CA ALA A 127 -5.49 -10.15 -2.10
C ALA A 127 -5.43 -11.67 -2.36
N GLY A 128 -5.71 -12.49 -1.35
CA GLY A 128 -5.67 -13.95 -1.39
C GLY A 128 -7.04 -14.60 -1.27
N GLY A 129 -7.03 -15.91 -1.00
CA GLY A 129 -8.26 -16.69 -0.74
C GLY A 129 -9.05 -17.05 -2.00
N THR A 130 -10.32 -17.41 -1.80
CA THR A 130 -11.24 -17.89 -2.84
C THR A 130 -11.93 -16.77 -3.60
N ALA A 131 -11.90 -15.53 -3.09
CA ALA A 131 -12.47 -14.34 -3.73
C ALA A 131 -11.50 -13.14 -3.65
N PRO A 132 -10.32 -13.20 -4.31
CA PRO A 132 -9.30 -12.16 -4.20
C PRO A 132 -9.84 -10.77 -4.55
N GLY A 133 -9.66 -9.82 -3.63
CA GLY A 133 -10.11 -8.43 -3.77
C GLY A 133 -11.62 -8.21 -3.65
N ARG A 134 -12.43 -9.25 -3.53
CA ARG A 134 -13.90 -9.13 -3.49
C ARG A 134 -14.51 -9.32 -2.10
N ASP A 135 -13.77 -9.90 -1.16
CA ASP A 135 -14.25 -10.05 0.22
C ASP A 135 -14.30 -8.70 0.95
N ALA A 136 -15.52 -8.23 1.23
CA ALA A 136 -15.76 -6.94 1.86
C ALA A 136 -15.18 -6.83 3.29
N SER A 137 -15.21 -7.92 4.06
CA SER A 137 -14.70 -7.95 5.44
C SER A 137 -13.18 -7.83 5.45
N LEU A 138 -12.50 -8.61 4.60
CA LEU A 138 -11.05 -8.54 4.44
C LEU A 138 -10.61 -7.18 3.89
N ASN A 139 -11.37 -6.61 2.96
CA ASN A 139 -11.11 -5.28 2.42
C ASN A 139 -11.23 -4.18 3.48
N ALA A 140 -12.26 -4.23 4.32
CA ALA A 140 -12.45 -3.30 5.43
C ALA A 140 -11.33 -3.43 6.47
N ALA A 141 -10.97 -4.66 6.85
CA ALA A 141 -9.88 -4.93 7.79
C ALA A 141 -8.53 -4.40 7.29
N ALA A 142 -8.23 -4.58 5.99
CA ALA A 142 -7.05 -4.04 5.36
C ALA A 142 -7.06 -2.49 5.30
N GLY A 143 -8.22 -1.88 5.08
CA GLY A 143 -8.36 -0.42 5.15
C GLY A 143 -8.10 0.13 6.56
N GLU A 144 -8.63 -0.51 7.59
CA GLU A 144 -8.38 -0.13 8.99
C GLU A 144 -6.92 -0.33 9.40
N ALA A 145 -6.29 -1.42 8.96
CA ALA A 145 -4.87 -1.64 9.19
C ALA A 145 -4.00 -0.56 8.54
N GLU A 146 -4.33 -0.11 7.32
CA GLU A 146 -3.61 0.99 6.66
C GLU A 146 -3.78 2.31 7.42
N ARG A 147 -4.99 2.66 7.88
CA ARG A 147 -5.21 3.86 8.70
C ARG A 147 -4.36 3.87 9.96
N ARG A 148 -4.30 2.74 10.67
CA ARG A 148 -3.44 2.59 11.86
C ARG A 148 -1.95 2.71 11.52
N ALA A 149 -1.52 2.17 10.39
CA ALA A 149 -0.13 2.29 9.93
C ALA A 149 0.24 3.74 9.59
N VAL A 150 -0.65 4.51 8.97
CA VAL A 150 -0.45 5.94 8.72
C VAL A 150 -0.36 6.72 10.03
N ALA A 151 -1.28 6.49 10.97
CA ALA A 151 -1.25 7.16 12.26
C ALA A 151 0.05 6.87 13.05
N ALA A 152 0.50 5.61 13.04
CA ALA A 152 1.74 5.23 13.72
C ALA A 152 2.98 5.83 13.04
N ALA A 153 3.03 5.88 11.70
CA ALA A 153 4.12 6.53 10.96
C ALA A 153 4.21 8.04 11.26
N ARG A 154 3.07 8.73 11.38
CA ARG A 154 3.01 10.13 11.84
C ARG A 154 3.51 10.29 13.27
N ALA A 155 3.07 9.43 14.19
CA ALA A 155 3.54 9.45 15.58
C ALA A 155 5.05 9.18 15.71
N ALA A 156 5.63 8.40 14.80
CA ALA A 156 7.08 8.18 14.70
C ALA A 156 7.84 9.32 14.00
N GLY A 157 7.16 10.36 13.52
CA GLY A 157 7.78 11.49 12.81
C GLY A 157 8.26 11.15 11.40
N TRP A 158 7.81 10.06 10.79
CA TRP A 158 8.24 9.65 9.45
C TRP A 158 7.47 10.37 8.34
N SER A 159 6.26 10.84 8.65
CA SER A 159 5.38 11.56 7.73
C SER A 159 4.89 12.81 8.43
N GLU A 160 4.79 13.92 7.71
CA GLU A 160 4.21 15.13 8.29
C GLU A 160 2.75 14.86 8.69
N ALA A 161 2.35 15.37 9.85
CA ALA A 161 0.94 15.65 10.07
C ALA A 161 0.59 16.74 9.05
N ASP A 162 -0.47 16.59 8.26
CA ASP A 162 -0.97 17.67 7.43
C ASP A 162 -0.99 18.93 8.29
N ALA A 163 -0.10 19.88 7.98
CA ALA A 163 -0.05 21.14 8.69
C ALA A 163 -1.43 21.76 8.46
N VAL A 164 -2.27 21.73 9.50
CA VAL A 164 -3.56 22.42 9.52
C VAL A 164 -3.23 23.87 9.19
N THR A 165 -3.54 24.27 7.97
CA THR A 165 -3.44 25.66 7.55
C THR A 165 -4.59 26.34 8.26
N VAL A 166 -4.26 27.08 9.33
CA VAL A 166 -5.18 27.97 10.05
C VAL A 166 -5.47 29.18 9.17
#